data_AF-A0A6I5WUP2-F1
#
_entry.id   AF-A0A6I5WUP2-F1
#
_cell.length_a   1.000
_cell.length_b   1.000
_cell.length_c   1.000
_cell.angle_alpha   90.00
_cell.angle_beta   90.00
_cell.angle_gamma   90.00
#
_symmetry.space_group_name_H-M   'P 1'
#
loop_
_entity.id
_entity.type
_entity.pdbx_description
1 polymer ?
#
loop_
_entity_poly.entity_id
_entity_poly.type
_entity_poly.pdbx_seq_one_letter_code
_entity_poly.pdbx_strand_id
1 'polypeptide(L)'
;MPKVPVAVLISGSGTNMAALLYASRIAECPYEIALVGSNNPDAAGLALAAAEGVPTFVLPHKGMARADHDAAMDKAIRAAGARFVALAGYMRILTPDFVVAWDGRMVNIHPSLLPRYPGLHTHERALAAGDTKAGCSVHLVTADLDSGPLLGQTPVAILPGDTAETLSARVLIAEHQLYSRCLADLVTHETSPAHLVAQVRERALALPEADEVLSHGMPCFGVTKGKKFAYVSLDHHGDGKTALLVKISGLDEQQQLIENDPERYYRPAYFGDSWIGVRLDIGGNDWDHIGEWLARSWRMSAPKKLTALMDMADAF
;
A
#
# COMPACT_ATOMS: atom_id res chain seq x y z
N MET A 1 15.29 -4.06 -2.02
CA MET A 1 14.60 -3.07 -1.16
C MET A 1 14.31 -3.75 0.18
N PRO A 2 14.32 -3.01 1.30
CA PRO A 2 13.89 -3.57 2.58
C PRO A 2 12.43 -4.01 2.47
N LYS A 3 12.11 -5.18 3.03
CA LYS A 3 10.73 -5.69 3.04
C LYS A 3 9.91 -4.97 4.10
N VAL A 4 8.65 -4.72 3.80
CA VAL A 4 7.71 -4.11 4.74
C VAL A 4 7.27 -5.16 5.77
N PRO A 5 7.46 -4.92 7.08
CA PRO A 5 7.07 -5.89 8.11
C PRO A 5 5.55 -5.91 8.29
N VAL A 6 4.96 -7.12 8.26
CA VAL A 6 3.52 -7.37 8.39
C VAL A 6 3.25 -8.28 9.58
N ALA A 7 2.24 -7.96 10.38
CA ALA A 7 1.69 -8.88 11.38
C ALA A 7 0.49 -9.63 10.79
N VAL A 8 0.44 -10.95 10.95
CA VAL A 8 -0.69 -11.78 10.49
C VAL A 8 -1.45 -12.29 11.71
N LEU A 9 -2.77 -12.04 11.76
CA LEU A 9 -3.64 -12.50 12.85
C LEU A 9 -4.47 -13.71 12.42
N ILE A 10 -4.49 -14.75 13.25
CA ILE A 10 -5.18 -16.02 12.98
C ILE A 10 -5.98 -16.52 14.19
N SER A 11 -6.98 -17.38 13.96
CA SER A 11 -7.68 -18.12 15.03
C SER A 11 -7.70 -19.64 14.85
N GLY A 12 -7.25 -20.16 13.71
CA GLY A 12 -7.45 -21.56 13.33
C GLY A 12 -6.29 -22.16 12.53
N SER A 13 -6.62 -22.84 11.43
CA SER A 13 -5.68 -23.63 10.61
C SER A 13 -4.51 -22.82 10.06
N GLY A 14 -4.70 -21.53 9.79
CA GLY A 14 -3.65 -20.63 9.32
C GLY A 14 -3.23 -20.87 7.86
N THR A 15 -4.08 -21.45 7.02
CA THR A 15 -3.74 -21.71 5.60
C THR A 15 -3.49 -20.43 4.80
N ASN A 16 -4.31 -19.39 5.00
CA ASN A 16 -4.06 -18.06 4.44
C ASN A 16 -2.78 -17.44 5.01
N MET A 17 -2.48 -17.61 6.30
CA MET A 17 -1.22 -17.16 6.90
C MET A 17 -0.02 -17.86 6.25
N ALA A 18 -0.11 -19.17 6.03
CA ALA A 18 0.91 -19.94 5.33
C ALA A 18 1.15 -19.42 3.90
N ALA A 19 0.07 -19.12 3.17
CA ALA A 19 0.17 -18.56 1.83
C ALA A 19 0.89 -17.21 1.81
N LEU A 20 0.57 -16.30 2.74
CA LEU A 20 1.27 -15.03 2.90
C LEU A 20 2.74 -15.24 3.30
N LEU A 21 3.00 -16.17 4.22
CA LEU A 21 4.34 -16.49 4.69
C LEU A 21 5.23 -17.01 3.56
N TYR A 22 4.78 -18.00 2.80
CA TYR A 22 5.57 -18.54 1.70
C TYR A 22 5.74 -17.53 0.56
N ALA A 23 4.72 -16.72 0.26
CA ALA A 23 4.87 -15.60 -0.67
C ALA A 23 5.95 -14.62 -0.19
N SER A 24 5.99 -14.31 1.11
CA SER A 24 7.01 -13.43 1.71
C SER A 24 8.44 -13.94 1.57
N ARG A 25 8.65 -15.25 1.33
CA ARG A 25 9.98 -15.85 1.11
C ARG A 25 10.50 -15.66 -0.31
N ILE A 26 9.63 -15.30 -1.27
CA ILE A 26 10.03 -14.96 -2.63
C ILE A 26 10.87 -13.67 -2.61
N ALA A 27 11.93 -13.63 -3.41
CA ALA A 27 12.91 -12.54 -3.39
C ALA A 27 12.26 -11.19 -3.75
N GLU A 28 11.35 -11.21 -4.71
CA GLU A 28 10.61 -10.05 -5.24
C GLU A 28 9.45 -9.62 -4.33
N CYS A 29 9.10 -10.41 -3.30
CA CYS A 29 8.00 -10.05 -2.42
C CYS A 29 8.36 -8.80 -1.59
N PRO A 30 7.53 -7.76 -1.58
CA PRO A 30 7.85 -6.50 -0.93
C PRO A 30 7.58 -6.50 0.58
N TYR A 31 7.10 -7.60 1.16
CA TYR A 31 6.82 -7.72 2.58
C TYR A 31 7.46 -8.96 3.21
N GLU A 32 7.59 -8.90 4.53
CA GLU A 32 7.98 -10.03 5.38
C GLU A 32 6.96 -10.19 6.51
N ILE A 33 6.81 -11.42 7.03
CA ILE A 33 5.96 -11.67 8.19
C ILE A 33 6.80 -11.47 9.46
N ALA A 34 6.55 -10.36 10.15
CA ALA A 34 7.27 -9.98 11.37
C ALA A 34 6.67 -10.63 12.62
N LEU A 35 5.37 -10.94 12.60
CA LEU A 35 4.65 -11.54 13.72
C LEU A 35 3.47 -12.37 13.23
N VAL A 36 3.24 -13.53 13.85
CA VAL A 36 1.95 -14.22 13.79
C VAL A 36 1.26 -14.14 15.15
N GLY A 37 0.16 -13.39 15.20
CA GLY A 37 -0.66 -13.22 16.39
C GLY A 37 -1.86 -14.16 16.41
N SER A 38 -2.23 -14.69 17.58
CA SER A 38 -3.49 -15.44 17.71
C SER A 38 -4.22 -15.17 19.01
N ASN A 39 -5.55 -15.14 18.90
CA ASN A 39 -6.49 -15.12 20.03
C ASN A 39 -6.85 -16.52 20.54
N ASN A 40 -6.30 -17.58 19.93
CA ASN A 40 -6.56 -18.98 20.23
C ASN A 40 -5.21 -19.72 20.39
N PRO A 41 -4.87 -20.22 21.59
CA PRO A 41 -3.60 -20.92 21.82
C PRO A 41 -3.49 -22.23 21.05
N ASP A 42 -4.62 -22.82 20.66
CA ASP A 42 -4.68 -24.09 19.94
C ASP A 42 -4.75 -23.90 18.41
N ALA A 43 -4.55 -22.68 17.91
CA ALA A 43 -4.54 -22.41 16.47
C ALA A 43 -3.40 -23.17 15.79
N ALA A 44 -3.73 -24.16 14.95
CA ALA A 44 -2.75 -25.01 14.28
C ALA A 44 -1.73 -24.22 13.45
N GLY A 45 -2.10 -23.05 12.94
CA GLY A 45 -1.17 -22.16 12.22
C GLY A 45 0.01 -21.65 13.06
N LEU A 46 -0.09 -21.63 14.39
CA LEU A 46 1.00 -21.21 15.29
C LEU A 46 2.21 -22.16 15.19
N ALA A 47 1.96 -23.47 15.10
CA ALA A 47 3.03 -24.46 14.98
C ALA A 47 3.81 -24.27 13.68
N LEU A 48 3.11 -23.97 12.58
CA LEU A 48 3.74 -23.65 11.30
C LEU A 48 4.59 -22.38 11.39
N ALA A 49 4.04 -21.29 11.94
CA ALA A 49 4.78 -20.04 12.09
C ALA A 49 6.07 -20.23 12.89
N ALA A 50 6.00 -20.95 14.00
CA ALA A 50 7.17 -21.28 14.83
C ALA A 50 8.19 -22.15 14.09
N ALA A 51 7.75 -23.17 13.34
CA ALA A 51 8.63 -24.03 12.54
C ALA A 51 9.37 -23.24 11.45
N GLU A 52 8.73 -22.21 10.89
CA GLU A 52 9.30 -21.31 9.88
C GLU A 52 10.10 -20.14 10.48
N GLY A 53 10.35 -20.16 11.80
CA GLY A 53 11.16 -19.17 12.51
C GLY A 53 10.49 -17.80 12.66
N VAL A 54 9.17 -17.71 12.48
CA VAL A 54 8.42 -16.45 12.63
C VAL A 54 8.05 -16.25 14.10
N PRO A 55 8.30 -15.06 14.69
CA PRO A 55 7.83 -14.75 16.04
C PRO A 55 6.31 -14.93 16.17
N THR A 56 5.88 -15.53 17.28
CA THR A 56 4.46 -15.71 17.59
C THR A 56 4.06 -14.96 18.85
N PHE A 57 2.84 -14.43 18.88
CA PHE A 57 2.23 -13.86 20.07
C PHE A 57 0.84 -14.45 20.25
N VAL A 58 0.60 -15.05 21.41
CA VAL A 58 -0.65 -15.76 21.70
C VAL A 58 -1.28 -15.16 22.93
N LEU A 59 -2.49 -14.64 22.78
CA LEU A 59 -3.26 -14.10 23.90
C LEU A 59 -4.71 -14.59 23.82
N PRO A 60 -5.10 -15.58 24.65
CA PRO A 60 -6.49 -16.03 24.71
C PRO A 60 -7.41 -14.87 25.06
N HIS A 61 -8.49 -14.71 24.29
CA HIS A 61 -9.43 -13.60 24.48
C HIS A 61 -10.57 -13.91 25.46
N LYS A 62 -10.70 -15.16 25.92
CA LYS A 62 -11.77 -15.61 26.82
C LYS A 62 -11.57 -14.94 28.19
N GLY A 63 -12.62 -14.31 28.70
CA GLY A 63 -12.59 -13.63 30.01
C GLY A 63 -11.92 -12.26 30.00
N MET A 64 -11.48 -11.73 28.85
CA MET A 64 -10.94 -10.39 28.73
C MET A 64 -11.94 -9.43 28.08
N ALA A 65 -11.97 -8.18 28.55
CA ALA A 65 -12.67 -7.13 27.82
C ALA A 65 -12.06 -6.97 26.42
N ARG A 66 -12.90 -6.57 25.45
CA ARG A 66 -12.44 -6.47 24.06
C ARG A 66 -11.34 -5.44 23.88
N ALA A 67 -11.51 -4.27 24.49
CA ALA A 67 -10.53 -3.19 24.44
C ALA A 67 -9.17 -3.62 25.03
N ASP A 68 -9.16 -4.31 26.17
CA ASP A 68 -7.91 -4.76 26.80
C ASP A 68 -7.16 -5.80 25.95
N HIS A 69 -7.90 -6.70 25.31
CA HIS A 69 -7.34 -7.69 24.40
C HIS A 69 -6.74 -7.03 23.15
N ASP A 70 -7.51 -6.16 22.50
CA ASP A 70 -7.07 -5.45 21.29
C ASP A 70 -5.85 -4.56 21.59
N ALA A 71 -5.81 -3.87 22.73
CA ALA A 71 -4.66 -3.06 23.15
C ALA A 71 -3.40 -3.91 23.37
N ALA A 72 -3.54 -5.10 23.96
CA ALA A 72 -2.42 -6.02 24.14
C ALA A 72 -1.91 -6.60 22.81
N MET A 73 -2.83 -6.92 21.89
CA MET A 73 -2.48 -7.34 20.53
C MET A 73 -1.77 -6.21 19.76
N ASP A 74 -2.29 -4.98 19.80
CA ASP A 74 -1.68 -3.79 19.17
C ASP A 74 -0.26 -3.57 19.67
N LYS A 75 -0.06 -3.63 20.99
CA LYS A 75 1.27 -3.50 21.59
C LYS A 75 2.25 -4.54 21.06
N ALA A 76 1.83 -5.80 20.95
CA ALA A 76 2.67 -6.87 20.41
C ALA A 76 3.00 -6.65 18.92
N ILE A 77 2.00 -6.26 18.12
CA ILE A 77 2.15 -5.94 16.70
C ILE A 77 3.18 -4.82 16.50
N ARG A 78 3.06 -3.72 17.27
CA ARG A 78 4.00 -2.59 17.20
C ARG A 78 5.39 -2.94 17.71
N ALA A 79 5.50 -3.74 18.76
CA ALA A 79 6.78 -4.20 19.28
C ALA A 79 7.54 -5.07 18.25
N ALA A 80 6.82 -5.78 17.38
CA ALA A 80 7.41 -6.50 16.25
C ALA A 80 7.79 -5.60 15.06
N GLY A 81 7.55 -4.28 15.15
CA GLY A 81 7.84 -3.32 14.07
C GLY A 81 6.88 -3.39 12.89
N ALA A 82 5.77 -4.12 12.99
CA ALA A 82 4.84 -4.28 11.88
C ALA A 82 4.23 -2.95 11.43
N ARG A 83 4.16 -2.74 10.12
CA ARG A 83 3.57 -1.55 9.48
C ARG A 83 2.16 -1.80 8.96
N PHE A 84 1.82 -3.07 8.70
CA PHE A 84 0.52 -3.54 8.25
C PHE A 84 0.04 -4.73 9.07
N VAL A 85 -1.28 -4.94 9.10
CA VAL A 85 -1.94 -6.08 9.75
C VAL A 85 -2.78 -6.84 8.72
N ALA A 86 -2.57 -8.14 8.60
CA ALA A 86 -3.35 -9.03 7.75
C ALA A 86 -4.18 -10.00 8.60
N LEU A 87 -5.52 -9.95 8.44
CA LEU A 87 -6.45 -10.86 9.09
C LEU A 87 -6.62 -12.13 8.24
N ALA A 88 -6.00 -13.23 8.66
CA ALA A 88 -6.03 -14.51 7.96
C ALA A 88 -6.89 -15.52 8.75
N GLY A 89 -8.22 -15.33 8.69
CA GLY A 89 -9.16 -16.14 9.46
C GLY A 89 -9.15 -15.81 10.96
N TYR A 90 -9.06 -14.52 11.28
CA TYR A 90 -9.14 -14.02 12.65
C TYR A 90 -10.61 -13.91 13.09
N MET A 91 -11.06 -14.84 13.92
CA MET A 91 -12.46 -15.03 14.32
C MET A 91 -12.81 -14.23 15.59
N ARG A 92 -12.51 -12.94 15.58
CA ARG A 92 -12.88 -12.01 16.66
C ARG A 92 -13.20 -10.64 16.08
N ILE A 93 -14.35 -10.09 16.48
CA ILE A 93 -14.72 -8.71 16.16
C ILE A 93 -13.74 -7.77 16.88
N LEU A 94 -13.10 -6.90 16.11
CA LEU A 94 -12.18 -5.88 16.59
C LEU A 94 -12.95 -4.64 17.06
N THR A 95 -12.38 -3.89 18.00
CA THR A 95 -12.90 -2.58 18.40
C THR A 95 -12.70 -1.53 17.31
N PRO A 96 -13.57 -0.52 17.20
CA PRO A 96 -13.37 0.60 16.29
C PRO A 96 -12.03 1.29 16.48
N ASP A 97 -11.60 1.51 17.73
CA ASP A 97 -10.32 2.18 18.04
C ASP A 97 -9.12 1.41 17.48
N PHE A 98 -9.13 0.07 17.60
CA PHE A 98 -8.10 -0.77 17.01
C PHE A 98 -8.11 -0.67 15.48
N VAL A 99 -9.28 -0.68 14.84
CA VAL A 99 -9.38 -0.56 13.38
C VAL A 99 -8.88 0.81 12.91
N VAL A 100 -9.30 1.90 13.56
CA VAL A 100 -8.87 3.28 13.23
C VAL A 100 -7.36 3.45 13.38
N ALA A 101 -6.75 2.84 14.40
CA ALA A 101 -5.29 2.90 14.61
C ALA A 101 -4.47 2.29 13.46
N TRP A 102 -5.11 1.44 12.64
CA TRP A 102 -4.53 0.75 11.49
C TRP A 102 -5.26 1.09 10.19
N ASP A 103 -5.96 2.23 10.12
CA ASP A 103 -6.67 2.67 8.92
C ASP A 103 -5.73 2.72 7.71
N GLY A 104 -6.22 2.27 6.56
CA GLY A 104 -5.44 2.06 5.33
C GLY A 104 -4.35 0.97 5.40
N ARG A 105 -4.12 0.35 6.56
CA ARG A 105 -3.01 -0.58 6.82
C ARG A 105 -3.45 -1.93 7.40
N MET A 106 -4.75 -2.16 7.50
CA MET A 106 -5.33 -3.42 7.92
C MET A 106 -6.13 -4.04 6.77
N VAL A 107 -5.83 -5.30 6.45
CA VAL A 107 -6.44 -6.01 5.32
C VAL A 107 -7.04 -7.33 5.77
N ASN A 108 -8.20 -7.68 5.25
CA ASN A 108 -8.88 -8.94 5.50
C ASN A 108 -9.17 -9.68 4.19
N ILE A 109 -9.18 -11.01 4.26
CA ILE A 109 -9.73 -11.85 3.21
C ILE A 109 -11.06 -12.44 3.66
N HIS A 110 -12.07 -12.31 2.80
CA HIS A 110 -13.43 -12.77 3.05
C HIS A 110 -13.88 -13.80 2.00
N PRO A 111 -14.44 -14.96 2.39
CA PRO A 111 -14.77 -16.07 1.49
C PRO A 111 -16.08 -15.84 0.71
N SER A 112 -16.29 -14.64 0.18
CA SER A 112 -17.37 -14.33 -0.75
C SER A 112 -16.98 -13.25 -1.77
N LEU A 113 -17.83 -13.05 -2.79
CA LEU A 113 -17.76 -11.89 -3.67
C LEU A 113 -18.55 -10.72 -3.05
N LEU A 114 -17.92 -9.99 -2.13
CA LEU A 114 -18.50 -8.80 -1.50
C LEU A 114 -19.03 -7.82 -2.57
N PRO A 115 -20.18 -7.14 -2.33
CA PRO A 115 -20.92 -7.06 -1.07
C PRO A 115 -21.84 -8.27 -0.79
N ARG A 116 -21.81 -9.33 -1.60
CA ARG A 116 -22.64 -10.52 -1.34
C ARG A 116 -22.11 -11.30 -0.15
N TYR A 117 -23.02 -11.78 0.69
CA TYR A 117 -22.74 -12.68 1.81
C TYR A 117 -21.64 -12.17 2.78
N PRO A 118 -21.79 -10.97 3.39
CA PRO A 118 -20.95 -10.59 4.52
C PRO A 118 -21.21 -11.52 5.70
N GLY A 119 -20.23 -11.64 6.60
CA GLY A 119 -20.30 -12.53 7.76
C GLY A 119 -20.12 -14.02 7.43
N LEU A 120 -20.76 -14.90 8.20
CA LEU A 120 -20.45 -16.33 8.21
C LEU A 120 -21.23 -17.14 7.16
N HIS A 121 -20.83 -18.41 6.99
CA HIS A 121 -21.50 -19.43 6.16
C HIS A 121 -21.69 -19.00 4.70
N THR A 122 -20.72 -18.29 4.14
CA THR A 122 -20.81 -17.67 2.82
C THR A 122 -21.06 -18.70 1.70
N HIS A 123 -20.39 -19.85 1.75
CA HIS A 123 -20.52 -20.92 0.77
C HIS A 123 -21.90 -21.59 0.81
N GLU A 124 -22.39 -21.92 2.01
CA GLU A 124 -23.73 -22.48 2.21
C GLU A 124 -24.81 -21.53 1.67
N ARG A 125 -24.67 -20.23 1.95
CA ARG A 125 -25.60 -19.18 1.49
C ARG A 125 -25.58 -19.01 -0.03
N ALA A 126 -24.40 -19.10 -0.67
CA ALA A 126 -24.29 -19.05 -2.12
C ALA A 126 -24.95 -20.27 -2.78
N LEU A 127 -24.72 -21.47 -2.25
CA LEU A 127 -25.34 -22.71 -2.72
C LEU A 127 -26.87 -22.69 -2.55
N ALA A 128 -27.35 -22.28 -1.37
CA ALA A 128 -28.79 -22.19 -1.08
C ALA A 128 -29.51 -21.16 -1.96
N ALA A 129 -28.80 -20.10 -2.38
CA ALA A 129 -29.33 -19.10 -3.30
C ALA A 129 -29.34 -19.56 -4.77
N GLY A 130 -28.75 -20.72 -5.09
CA GLY A 130 -28.64 -21.21 -6.46
C GLY A 130 -27.65 -20.44 -7.31
N ASP A 131 -26.63 -19.82 -6.70
CA ASP A 131 -25.61 -19.09 -7.44
C ASP A 131 -24.79 -20.01 -8.36
N THR A 132 -24.31 -19.43 -9.46
CA THR A 132 -23.38 -20.11 -10.38
C THR A 132 -21.91 -19.78 -10.08
N LYS A 133 -21.67 -18.79 -9.22
CA LYS A 133 -20.33 -18.32 -8.83
C LYS A 133 -20.32 -17.96 -7.34
N ALA A 134 -19.29 -18.44 -6.65
CA ALA A 134 -18.83 -17.89 -5.37
C ALA A 134 -17.48 -17.19 -5.60
N GLY A 135 -16.69 -17.01 -4.56
CA GLY A 135 -15.35 -16.46 -4.67
C GLY A 135 -14.83 -15.94 -3.35
N CYS A 136 -13.77 -15.15 -3.41
CA CYS A 136 -13.22 -14.44 -2.27
C CYS A 136 -12.95 -12.98 -2.62
N SER A 137 -12.87 -12.15 -1.58
CA SER A 137 -12.58 -10.72 -1.66
C SER A 137 -11.47 -10.38 -0.68
N VAL A 138 -10.50 -9.58 -1.12
CA VAL A 138 -9.55 -8.92 -0.23
C VAL A 138 -9.96 -7.46 -0.13
N HIS A 139 -10.06 -6.95 1.09
CA HIS A 139 -10.50 -5.58 1.35
C HIS A 139 -9.77 -4.97 2.53
N LEU A 140 -9.69 -3.64 2.54
CA LEU A 140 -9.27 -2.90 3.73
C LEU A 140 -10.32 -3.07 4.83
N VAL A 141 -9.88 -3.17 6.07
CA VAL A 141 -10.77 -3.27 7.22
C VAL A 141 -11.22 -1.87 7.64
N THR A 142 -12.54 -1.70 7.77
CA THR A 142 -13.16 -0.51 8.36
C THR A 142 -13.97 -0.91 9.58
N ALA A 143 -14.50 0.06 10.32
CA ALA A 143 -15.32 -0.22 11.50
C ALA A 143 -16.61 -0.99 11.15
N ASP A 144 -17.11 -0.81 9.92
CA ASP A 144 -18.25 -1.54 9.39
C ASP A 144 -17.82 -2.91 8.87
N LEU A 145 -18.55 -3.96 9.28
CA LEU A 145 -18.25 -5.34 8.93
C LEU A 145 -18.21 -5.54 7.41
N ASP A 146 -17.10 -6.10 6.91
CA ASP A 146 -16.88 -6.49 5.52
C ASP A 146 -17.24 -5.40 4.48
N SER A 147 -17.08 -4.12 4.85
CA SER A 147 -17.58 -2.97 4.08
C SER A 147 -16.48 -2.01 3.63
N GLY A 148 -15.21 -2.32 3.89
CA GLY A 148 -14.11 -1.46 3.48
C GLY A 148 -13.77 -1.56 1.99
N PRO A 149 -12.94 -0.64 1.47
CA PRO A 149 -12.54 -0.63 0.07
C PRO A 149 -12.00 -1.97 -0.42
N LEU A 150 -12.53 -2.45 -1.55
CA LEU A 150 -12.06 -3.67 -2.20
C LEU A 150 -10.67 -3.45 -2.81
N LEU A 151 -9.74 -4.35 -2.51
CA LEU A 151 -8.42 -4.43 -3.13
C LEU A 151 -8.40 -5.43 -4.28
N GLY A 152 -9.24 -6.46 -4.22
CA GLY A 152 -9.38 -7.43 -5.29
C GLY A 152 -10.41 -8.50 -4.99
N GLN A 153 -10.83 -9.21 -6.03
CA GLN A 153 -11.75 -10.34 -5.93
C GLN A 153 -11.34 -11.44 -6.89
N THR A 154 -11.68 -12.69 -6.58
CA THR A 154 -11.52 -13.81 -7.49
C THR A 154 -12.80 -14.65 -7.50
N PRO A 155 -13.56 -14.65 -8.62
CA PRO A 155 -14.73 -15.50 -8.76
C PRO A 155 -14.32 -16.96 -8.96
N VAL A 156 -15.09 -17.86 -8.37
CA VAL A 156 -14.92 -19.31 -8.46
C VAL A 156 -16.24 -19.93 -8.88
N ALA A 157 -16.22 -20.75 -9.93
CA ALA A 157 -17.42 -21.43 -10.40
C ALA A 157 -17.97 -22.38 -9.33
N ILE A 158 -19.29 -22.40 -9.17
CA ILE A 158 -20.01 -23.44 -8.41
C ILE A 158 -20.36 -24.54 -9.41
N LEU A 159 -19.92 -25.76 -9.14
CA LEU A 159 -20.13 -26.92 -10.01
C LEU A 159 -21.37 -27.70 -9.59
N PRO A 160 -22.03 -28.41 -10.53
CA PRO A 160 -23.12 -29.31 -10.19
C PRO A 160 -22.69 -30.33 -9.13
N GLY A 161 -23.45 -30.40 -8.04
CA GLY A 161 -23.19 -31.33 -6.92
C GLY A 161 -22.18 -30.83 -5.89
N ASP A 162 -21.72 -29.58 -5.96
CA ASP A 162 -20.87 -29.01 -4.91
C ASP A 162 -21.57 -29.01 -3.55
N THR A 163 -20.80 -29.36 -2.51
CA THR A 163 -21.14 -29.11 -1.12
C THR A 163 -20.43 -27.84 -0.63
N ALA A 164 -20.77 -27.35 0.57
CA ALA A 164 -20.10 -26.20 1.15
C ALA A 164 -18.59 -26.46 1.32
N GLU A 165 -18.21 -27.70 1.64
CA GLU A 165 -16.83 -28.14 1.83
C GLU A 165 -16.06 -28.19 0.51
N THR A 166 -16.63 -28.78 -0.56
CA THR A 166 -15.95 -28.85 -1.87
C THR A 166 -15.80 -27.47 -2.49
N LEU A 167 -16.82 -26.61 -2.33
CA LEU A 167 -16.77 -25.22 -2.75
C LEU A 167 -15.73 -24.43 -1.93
N SER A 168 -15.72 -24.59 -0.60
CA SER A 168 -14.76 -23.91 0.28
C SER A 168 -13.32 -24.28 -0.08
N ALA A 169 -13.03 -25.56 -0.29
CA ALA A 169 -11.70 -26.01 -0.70
C ALA A 169 -11.24 -25.36 -2.02
N ARG A 170 -12.16 -25.19 -2.98
CA ARG A 170 -11.87 -24.51 -4.25
C ARG A 170 -11.67 -23.00 -4.08
N VAL A 171 -12.50 -22.35 -3.26
CA VAL A 171 -12.36 -20.93 -2.94
C VAL A 171 -11.05 -20.66 -2.19
N LEU A 172 -10.63 -21.55 -1.29
CA LEU A 172 -9.40 -21.41 -0.53
C LEU A 172 -8.15 -21.35 -1.43
N ILE A 173 -8.13 -22.06 -2.56
CA ILE A 173 -7.06 -21.95 -3.55
C ILE A 173 -7.02 -20.54 -4.15
N ALA A 174 -8.18 -19.97 -4.46
CA ALA A 174 -8.28 -18.59 -4.96
C ALA A 174 -7.85 -17.57 -3.88
N GLU A 175 -8.18 -17.82 -2.62
CA GLU A 175 -7.80 -16.97 -1.49
C GLU A 175 -6.27 -16.84 -1.36
N HIS A 176 -5.56 -17.97 -1.34
CA HIS A 176 -4.10 -17.99 -1.20
C HIS A 176 -3.41 -17.14 -2.29
N GLN A 177 -3.95 -17.19 -3.51
CA GLN A 177 -3.43 -16.46 -4.66
C GLN A 177 -3.77 -14.98 -4.61
N LEU A 178 -5.02 -14.65 -4.29
CA LEU A 178 -5.49 -13.26 -4.24
C LEU A 178 -4.85 -12.50 -3.08
N TYR A 179 -4.78 -13.10 -1.90
CA TYR A 179 -4.38 -12.40 -0.69
C TYR A 179 -2.94 -11.90 -0.75
N SER A 180 -2.01 -12.78 -1.15
CA SER A 180 -0.59 -12.46 -1.25
C SER A 180 -0.30 -11.35 -2.25
N ARG A 181 -0.99 -11.34 -3.41
CA ARG A 181 -0.88 -10.28 -4.42
C ARG A 181 -1.44 -8.96 -3.93
N CYS A 182 -2.68 -8.94 -3.43
CA CYS A 182 -3.30 -7.71 -2.94
C CYS A 182 -2.51 -7.10 -1.77
N LEU A 183 -1.93 -7.92 -0.89
CA LEU A 183 -1.06 -7.42 0.17
C LEU A 183 0.23 -6.82 -0.40
N ALA A 184 0.87 -7.47 -1.39
CA ALA A 184 2.07 -6.94 -2.04
C ALA A 184 1.81 -5.59 -2.72
N ASP A 185 0.69 -5.46 -3.44
CA ASP A 185 0.28 -4.22 -4.09
C ASP A 185 -0.01 -3.14 -3.04
N LEU A 186 -0.70 -3.49 -1.95
CA LEU A 186 -1.04 -2.54 -0.87
C LEU A 186 0.22 -1.98 -0.19
N VAL A 187 1.17 -2.84 0.21
CA VAL A 187 2.37 -2.38 0.93
C VAL A 187 3.31 -1.55 0.07
N THR A 188 3.20 -1.66 -1.25
CA THR A 188 3.99 -0.89 -2.22
C THR A 188 3.24 0.28 -2.84
N HIS A 189 1.95 0.44 -2.54
CA HIS A 189 1.09 1.41 -3.21
C HIS A 189 1.67 2.84 -3.17
N GLU A 190 2.08 3.31 -1.99
CA GLU A 190 2.65 4.65 -1.79
C GLU A 190 3.96 4.88 -2.56
N THR A 191 4.72 3.83 -2.84
CA THR A 191 5.98 3.89 -3.57
C THR A 191 5.85 3.41 -5.02
N SER A 192 4.64 3.03 -5.45
CA SER A 192 4.41 2.53 -6.80
C SER A 192 4.60 3.68 -7.80
N PRO A 193 5.26 3.44 -8.96
CA PRO A 193 5.44 4.48 -9.98
C PRO A 193 4.14 5.17 -10.38
N ALA A 194 3.05 4.42 -10.49
CA ALA A 194 1.74 4.96 -10.85
C ALA A 194 1.21 5.96 -9.80
N HIS A 195 1.29 5.61 -8.52
CA HIS A 195 0.87 6.49 -7.43
C HIS A 195 1.76 7.75 -7.36
N LEU A 196 3.08 7.57 -7.42
CA LEU A 196 4.03 8.68 -7.37
C LEU A 196 3.82 9.67 -8.52
N VAL A 197 3.62 9.17 -9.73
CA VAL A 197 3.29 9.99 -10.91
C VAL A 197 1.96 10.71 -10.71
N ALA A 198 0.93 10.04 -10.17
CA ALA A 198 -0.35 10.67 -9.92
C ALA A 198 -0.26 11.82 -8.90
N GLN A 199 0.47 11.62 -7.80
CA GLN A 199 0.69 12.65 -6.79
C GLN A 199 1.47 13.87 -7.32
N VAL A 200 2.50 13.63 -8.15
CA VAL A 200 3.22 14.72 -8.82
C VAL A 200 2.33 15.44 -9.82
N ARG A 201 1.56 14.69 -10.63
CA ARG A 201 0.66 15.24 -11.65
C ARG A 201 -0.38 16.16 -11.04
N GLU A 202 -1.04 15.71 -9.97
CA GLU A 202 -2.05 16.50 -9.25
C GLU A 202 -1.51 17.89 -8.86
N ARG A 203 -0.32 17.93 -8.26
CA ARG A 203 0.34 19.16 -7.80
C ARG A 203 0.87 20.01 -8.93
N ALA A 204 1.50 19.38 -9.92
CA ALA A 204 2.09 20.09 -11.05
C ALA A 204 1.00 20.76 -11.91
N LEU A 205 -0.13 20.09 -12.13
CA LEU A 205 -1.25 20.61 -12.92
C LEU A 205 -2.13 21.61 -12.16
N ALA A 206 -1.98 21.71 -10.82
CA ALA A 206 -2.59 22.79 -10.05
C ALA A 206 -1.90 24.15 -10.28
N LEU A 207 -0.68 24.16 -10.82
CA LEU A 207 0.06 25.40 -11.09
C LEU A 207 -0.49 26.15 -12.31
N PRO A 208 -0.45 27.49 -12.32
CA PRO A 208 -1.06 28.27 -13.40
C PRO A 208 -0.45 27.97 -14.77
N GLU A 209 -1.34 27.78 -15.75
CA GLU A 209 -1.00 27.44 -17.13
C GLU A 209 -0.06 26.23 -17.27
N ALA A 210 -0.11 25.27 -16.34
CA ALA A 210 0.67 24.04 -16.45
C ALA A 210 0.07 23.04 -17.46
N ASP A 211 0.92 22.37 -18.23
CA ASP A 211 0.58 21.27 -19.13
C ASP A 211 1.41 20.02 -18.82
N GLU A 212 0.88 18.86 -19.20
CA GLU A 212 1.60 17.58 -19.20
C GLU A 212 1.78 17.08 -20.63
N VAL A 213 3.00 16.64 -20.94
CA VAL A 213 3.32 15.92 -22.17
C VAL A 213 4.20 14.72 -21.84
N LEU A 214 4.19 13.71 -22.68
CA LEU A 214 5.19 12.63 -22.61
C LEU A 214 6.46 13.06 -23.35
N SER A 215 7.60 12.98 -22.67
CA SER A 215 8.93 13.22 -23.26
C SER A 215 9.84 12.04 -22.96
N HIS A 216 10.30 11.34 -24.01
CA HIS A 216 11.17 10.16 -23.87
C HIS A 216 10.58 9.09 -22.93
N GLY A 217 9.25 8.91 -22.94
CA GLY A 217 8.55 7.96 -22.07
C GLY A 217 8.31 8.45 -20.64
N MET A 218 8.81 9.63 -20.27
CA MET A 218 8.60 10.22 -18.95
C MET A 218 7.46 11.26 -18.98
N PRO A 219 6.60 11.27 -17.95
CA PRO A 219 5.71 12.41 -17.69
C PRO A 219 6.54 13.69 -17.51
N CYS A 220 6.21 14.73 -18.29
CA CYS A 220 6.91 15.99 -18.31
C CYS A 220 5.91 17.15 -18.17
N PHE A 221 6.19 18.04 -17.24
CA PHE A 221 5.34 19.18 -16.92
C PHE A 221 5.99 20.50 -17.35
N GLY A 222 5.21 21.34 -18.01
CA GLY A 222 5.67 22.63 -18.52
C GLY A 222 4.65 23.73 -18.32
N VAL A 223 5.10 24.96 -18.49
CA VAL A 223 4.16 26.08 -18.73
C VAL A 223 3.65 25.94 -20.16
N THR A 224 2.36 26.19 -20.38
CA THR A 224 1.68 26.02 -21.67
C THR A 224 2.43 26.76 -22.77
N LYS A 225 2.85 26.04 -23.82
CA LYS A 225 3.70 26.56 -24.92
C LYS A 225 5.03 27.20 -24.46
N GLY A 226 5.46 26.88 -23.24
CA GLY A 226 6.60 27.46 -22.56
C GLY A 226 7.66 26.43 -22.16
N LYS A 227 8.47 26.79 -21.17
CA LYS A 227 9.57 25.96 -20.70
C LYS A 227 9.06 24.85 -19.77
N LYS A 228 9.71 23.68 -19.85
CA LYS A 228 9.49 22.56 -18.93
C LYS A 228 10.07 22.88 -17.56
N PHE A 229 9.35 22.53 -16.50
CA PHE A 229 9.75 22.78 -15.12
C PHE A 229 9.84 21.49 -14.31
N ALA A 230 9.22 20.39 -14.74
CA ALA A 230 9.38 19.13 -14.03
C ALA A 230 9.33 17.91 -14.96
N TYR A 231 9.94 16.82 -14.51
CA TYR A 231 9.86 15.50 -15.11
C TYR A 231 9.68 14.47 -14.00
N VAL A 232 8.97 13.38 -14.28
CA VAL A 232 9.01 12.19 -13.42
C VAL A 232 9.84 11.13 -14.12
N SER A 233 11.04 10.90 -13.60
CA SER A 233 11.93 9.85 -14.06
C SER A 233 11.44 8.51 -13.52
N LEU A 234 11.26 7.53 -14.41
CA LEU A 234 10.76 6.19 -14.12
C LEU A 234 11.78 5.16 -14.59
N ASP A 235 12.59 4.63 -13.68
CA ASP A 235 13.63 3.62 -13.95
C ASP A 235 14.47 3.98 -15.20
N HIS A 236 14.92 5.23 -15.25
CA HIS A 236 15.52 5.77 -16.46
C HIS A 236 16.88 5.12 -16.68
N HIS A 237 16.98 4.33 -17.76
CA HIS A 237 18.14 3.48 -18.08
C HIS A 237 18.39 2.31 -17.11
N GLY A 238 17.35 1.80 -16.44
CA GLY A 238 17.49 0.65 -15.55
C GLY A 238 18.18 0.99 -14.23
N ASP A 239 18.11 2.25 -13.80
CA ASP A 239 18.74 2.73 -12.57
C ASP A 239 17.92 2.42 -11.30
N GLY A 240 16.70 1.90 -11.47
CA GLY A 240 15.78 1.47 -10.42
C GLY A 240 15.10 2.61 -9.66
N LYS A 241 15.17 3.86 -10.14
CA LYS A 241 14.70 5.04 -9.40
C LYS A 241 13.37 5.55 -9.94
N THR A 242 12.48 5.98 -9.05
CA THR A 242 11.37 6.87 -9.42
C THR A 242 11.60 8.22 -8.76
N ALA A 243 11.80 9.27 -9.55
CA ALA A 243 12.22 10.56 -9.03
C ALA A 243 11.51 11.74 -9.70
N LEU A 244 11.27 12.78 -8.93
CA LEU A 244 10.89 14.09 -9.44
C LEU A 244 12.16 14.84 -9.83
N LEU A 245 12.25 15.30 -11.08
CA LEU A 245 13.30 16.18 -11.55
C LEU A 245 12.77 17.60 -11.62
N VAL A 246 13.40 18.53 -10.89
CA VAL A 246 13.00 19.94 -10.79
C VAL A 246 14.20 20.87 -10.93
N LYS A 247 13.94 22.12 -11.32
CA LYS A 247 14.97 23.16 -11.43
C LYS A 247 15.35 23.72 -10.07
N ILE A 248 16.62 24.04 -9.95
CA ILE A 248 17.26 24.66 -8.78
C ILE A 248 18.11 25.85 -9.23
N SER A 249 18.60 26.64 -8.26
CA SER A 249 19.31 27.90 -8.53
C SER A 249 20.67 27.71 -9.21
N GLY A 250 21.34 26.58 -9.00
CA GLY A 250 22.60 26.24 -9.66
C GLY A 250 23.40 25.17 -8.93
N LEU A 251 24.68 25.04 -9.31
CA LEU A 251 25.57 23.97 -8.86
C LEU A 251 25.79 23.95 -7.33
N ASP A 252 25.98 25.10 -6.70
CA ASP A 252 26.28 25.18 -5.27
C ASP A 252 25.13 24.61 -4.43
N GLU A 253 23.89 24.96 -4.80
CA GLU A 253 22.70 24.37 -4.17
C GLU A 253 22.57 22.88 -4.47
N GLN A 254 22.87 22.46 -5.71
CA GLN A 254 22.83 21.04 -6.08
C GLN A 254 23.72 20.22 -5.17
N GLN A 255 24.96 20.68 -4.97
CA GLN A 255 25.95 20.01 -4.12
C GLN A 255 25.49 20.00 -2.67
N GLN A 256 25.02 21.14 -2.15
CA GLN A 256 24.54 21.24 -0.78
C GLN A 256 23.37 20.28 -0.49
N LEU A 257 22.39 20.17 -1.39
CA LEU A 257 21.25 19.25 -1.23
C LEU A 257 21.72 17.79 -1.19
N ILE A 258 22.62 17.40 -2.10
CA ILE A 258 23.17 16.04 -2.16
C ILE A 258 24.03 15.73 -0.94
N GLU A 259 24.83 16.68 -0.46
CA GLU A 259 25.64 16.49 0.74
C GLU A 259 24.79 16.34 2.00
N ASN A 260 23.68 17.08 2.09
CA ASN A 260 22.77 17.01 3.24
C ASN A 260 21.95 15.72 3.28
N ASP A 261 21.48 15.25 2.13
CA ASP A 261 20.71 14.00 2.02
C ASP A 261 20.99 13.28 0.68
N PRO A 262 22.07 12.48 0.62
CA PRO A 262 22.48 11.79 -0.60
C PRO A 262 21.58 10.62 -0.99
N GLU A 263 20.68 10.19 -0.09
CA GLU A 263 19.69 9.16 -0.41
C GLU A 263 18.49 9.76 -1.15
N ARG A 264 18.05 10.96 -0.73
CA ARG A 264 16.93 11.68 -1.35
C ARG A 264 17.34 12.42 -2.62
N TYR A 265 18.49 13.08 -2.63
CA TYR A 265 18.88 13.97 -3.71
C TYR A 265 20.02 13.41 -4.55
N TYR A 266 19.93 13.59 -5.86
CA TYR A 266 21.00 13.22 -6.78
C TYR A 266 21.04 14.14 -7.99
N ARG A 267 22.19 14.16 -8.67
CA ARG A 267 22.36 14.86 -9.94
C ARG A 267 21.75 14.02 -11.07
N PRO A 268 20.68 14.49 -11.74
CA PRO A 268 20.07 13.75 -12.84
C PRO A 268 20.96 13.81 -14.10
N ALA A 269 21.14 12.66 -14.74
CA ALA A 269 21.93 12.55 -15.97
C ALA A 269 21.29 13.40 -17.10
N TYR A 270 22.11 14.12 -17.87
CA TYR A 270 21.68 14.93 -19.03
C TYR A 270 20.88 16.22 -18.77
N PHE A 271 20.55 16.56 -17.51
CA PHE A 271 19.78 17.78 -17.18
C PHE A 271 20.66 18.99 -16.81
N GLY A 272 21.94 18.79 -16.47
CA GLY A 272 22.88 19.87 -16.13
C GLY A 272 22.80 20.36 -14.68
N ASP A 273 23.55 21.42 -14.35
CA ASP A 273 23.75 21.90 -12.96
C ASP A 273 22.52 22.60 -12.36
N SER A 274 21.56 23.01 -13.20
CA SER A 274 20.35 23.73 -12.76
C SER A 274 19.19 22.81 -12.43
N TRP A 275 19.43 21.51 -12.22
CA TRP A 275 18.39 20.51 -11.96
C TRP A 275 18.78 19.57 -10.83
N ILE A 276 17.82 19.12 -10.04
CA ILE A 276 18.01 18.10 -9.01
C ILE A 276 16.99 16.98 -9.21
N GLY A 277 17.42 15.75 -8.95
CA GLY A 277 16.53 14.61 -8.82
C GLY A 277 16.19 14.39 -7.35
N VAL A 278 14.90 14.34 -7.04
CA VAL A 278 14.33 14.05 -5.73
C VAL A 278 13.73 12.66 -5.80
N ARG A 279 14.36 11.67 -5.13
CA ARG A 279 13.87 10.29 -5.06
C ARG A 279 12.51 10.26 -4.40
N LEU A 280 11.53 9.63 -5.05
CA LEU A 280 10.17 9.46 -4.53
C LEU A 280 9.90 8.01 -4.11
N ASP A 281 10.62 7.04 -4.69
CA ASP A 281 10.49 5.61 -4.45
C ASP A 281 11.01 5.14 -3.09
N ILE A 282 11.78 5.97 -2.39
CA ILE A 282 12.27 5.64 -1.04
C ILE A 282 11.21 5.87 0.06
N GLY A 283 10.02 6.37 -0.31
CA GLY A 283 8.92 6.64 0.62
C GLY A 283 9.14 7.88 1.49
N GLY A 284 8.25 8.08 2.47
CA GLY A 284 8.31 9.23 3.38
C GLY A 284 8.22 10.59 2.66
N ASN A 285 7.46 10.64 1.56
CA ASN A 285 7.33 11.84 0.75
C ASN A 285 6.43 12.84 1.50
N ASP A 286 7.01 13.95 1.95
CA ASP A 286 6.25 15.13 2.34
C ASP A 286 5.71 15.79 1.07
N TRP A 287 4.45 15.51 0.77
CA TRP A 287 3.85 15.93 -0.47
C TRP A 287 3.57 17.44 -0.54
N ASP A 288 3.51 18.13 0.59
CA ASP A 288 3.41 19.60 0.60
C ASP A 288 4.76 20.19 0.19
N HIS A 289 5.86 19.67 0.76
CA HIS A 289 7.21 20.05 0.37
C HIS A 289 7.53 19.70 -1.11
N ILE A 290 7.05 18.57 -1.62
CA ILE A 290 7.14 18.26 -3.06
C ILE A 290 6.37 19.29 -3.90
N GLY A 291 5.22 19.78 -3.41
CA GLY A 291 4.49 20.90 -4.02
C GLY A 291 5.32 22.18 -4.08
N GLU A 292 6.05 22.52 -3.02
CA GLU A 292 6.96 23.66 -2.98
C GLU A 292 8.08 23.55 -4.02
N TRP A 293 8.68 22.35 -4.17
CA TRP A 293 9.68 22.08 -5.21
C TRP A 293 9.14 22.34 -6.61
N LEU A 294 7.93 21.85 -6.89
CA LEU A 294 7.25 22.06 -8.18
C LEU A 294 6.96 23.55 -8.41
N ALA A 295 6.40 24.24 -7.42
CA ALA A 295 6.07 25.66 -7.51
C ALA A 295 7.32 26.53 -7.74
N ARG A 296 8.41 26.23 -7.02
CA ARG A 296 9.70 26.91 -7.17
C ARG A 296 10.28 26.70 -8.56
N SER A 297 10.31 25.46 -9.05
CA SER A 297 10.79 25.15 -10.40
C SER A 297 9.93 25.80 -11.50
N TRP A 298 8.61 25.83 -11.29
CA TRP A 298 7.66 26.52 -12.16
C TRP A 298 7.93 28.02 -12.20
N ARG A 299 8.16 28.69 -11.07
CA ARG A 299 8.50 30.13 -11.01
C ARG A 299 9.76 30.46 -11.84
N MET A 300 10.73 29.56 -11.87
CA MET A 300 11.95 29.71 -12.71
C MET A 300 11.68 29.54 -14.22
N SER A 301 10.53 28.99 -14.59
CA SER A 301 10.14 28.68 -15.97
C SER A 301 9.01 29.57 -16.48
N ALA A 302 8.20 30.12 -15.59
CA ALA A 302 7.00 30.88 -15.89
C ALA A 302 7.32 32.31 -16.36
N PRO A 303 6.50 32.86 -17.28
CA PRO A 303 6.56 34.28 -17.61
C PRO A 303 6.29 35.15 -16.38
N LYS A 304 6.95 36.32 -16.30
CA LYS A 304 6.82 37.28 -15.18
C LYS A 304 5.37 37.65 -14.84
N LYS A 305 4.48 37.66 -15.84
CA LYS A 305 3.06 37.97 -15.64
C LYS A 305 2.37 36.93 -14.74
N LEU A 306 2.71 35.65 -14.89
CA LEU A 306 2.11 34.58 -14.08
C LEU A 306 2.68 34.54 -12.67
N THR A 307 3.98 34.77 -12.51
CA THR A 307 4.59 34.82 -11.17
C THR A 307 4.05 35.99 -10.36
N ALA A 308 3.89 37.17 -10.97
CA ALA A 308 3.30 38.33 -10.30
C ALA A 308 1.85 38.10 -9.82
N LEU A 309 1.06 37.28 -10.53
CA LEU A 309 -0.30 36.92 -10.11
C LEU A 309 -0.29 35.99 -8.89
N MET A 310 0.62 35.02 -8.84
CA MET A 310 0.79 34.17 -7.64
C MET A 310 1.29 34.96 -6.44
N ASP A 311 2.27 35.83 -6.62
CA ASP A 311 2.84 36.61 -5.51
C ASP A 311 1.79 37.56 -4.89
N MET A 312 0.84 38.05 -5.69
CA MET A 312 -0.32 38.79 -5.18
C MET A 312 -1.29 37.88 -4.42
N ALA A 313 -1.53 36.66 -4.89
CA ALA A 313 -2.42 35.71 -4.22
C ALA A 313 -1.86 35.22 -2.88
N ASP A 314 -0.54 35.04 -2.78
CA ASP A 314 0.16 34.62 -1.55
C ASP A 314 0.22 35.74 -0.49
N ALA A 315 -0.09 36.99 -0.85
CA ALA A 315 -0.05 38.16 0.02
C ALA A 315 -1.39 38.47 0.73
N PHE A 316 -2.44 37.69 0.47
CA PHE A 316 -3.77 37.81 1.08
C PHE A 316 -4.12 36.56 1.91
#